data_AF-A0A535SEX6-F1
#
_entry.id   AF-A0A535SEX6-F1
#
_cell.length_a   1.000
_cell.length_b   1.000
_cell.length_c   1.000
_cell.angle_alpha   90.00
_cell.angle_beta   90.00
_cell.angle_gamma   90.00
#
_symmetry.space_group_name_H-M   'P 1'
#
loop_
_entity.id
_entity.type
_entity.pdbx_description
1 polymer ?
#
loop_
_entity_poly.entity_id
_entity_poly.type
_entity_poly.pdbx_seq_one_letter_code
_entity_poly.pdbx_strand_id
1 'polypeptide(L)' 'MKQTATFPAGPKGLPIVGNALQFQRDPLTFMRGIQQRFGRMAYLRLANETVVVF' A
#
# COMPACT_ATOMS: atom_id res chain seq x y z
N MET A 1 22.66 11.74 7.82
CA MET A 1 22.44 10.79 6.71
C MET A 1 20.95 10.46 6.66
N LYS A 2 20.23 10.78 5.58
CA LYS A 2 18.83 10.35 5.44
C LYS A 2 18.83 8.84 5.22
N GLN A 3 18.34 8.08 6.19
CA GLN A 3 18.20 6.63 6.08
C GLN A 3 17.18 6.35 4.97
N THR A 4 17.62 5.80 3.84
CA THR A 4 16.71 5.37 2.77
C THR A 4 15.97 4.15 3.29
N ALA A 5 14.79 4.36 3.89
CA ALA A 5 13.96 3.27 4.36
C ALA A 5 13.51 2.45 3.14
N THR A 6 14.04 1.23 3.01
CA THR A 6 13.62 0.29 1.97
C THR A 6 12.26 -0.25 2.37
N PHE A 7 11.19 0.29 1.77
CA PHE A 7 9.85 -0.24 1.96
C PHE A 7 9.70 -1.60 1.26
N PRO A 8 8.89 -2.52 1.81
CA PRO A 8 8.53 -3.78 1.13
C PRO A 8 7.77 -3.50 -0.17
N ALA A 9 7.77 -4.40 -1.15
CA ALA A 9 7.07 -4.16 -2.42
C ALA A 9 5.57 -3.85 -2.20
N GLY A 10 5.00 -2.95 -3.01
CA GLY A 10 3.61 -2.52 -2.84
C GLY A 10 2.96 -2.04 -4.14
N PRO A 11 1.62 -1.96 -4.18
CA PRO A 11 0.87 -1.49 -5.34
C PRO A 11 1.18 -0.02 -5.65
N LYS A 12 1.29 0.30 -6.94
CA LYS A 12 1.37 1.68 -7.41
C LYS A 12 0.00 2.35 -7.23
N GLY A 13 -0.06 3.33 -6.34
CA GLY A 13 -1.25 4.15 -6.14
C GLY A 13 -1.43 5.20 -7.24
N LEU A 14 -2.66 5.71 -7.36
CA LEU A 14 -2.98 6.84 -8.22
C LEU A 14 -2.23 8.11 -7.78
N PRO A 15 -2.03 9.09 -8.69
CA PRO A 15 -1.56 10.41 -8.30
C PRO A 15 -2.44 11.01 -7.20
N ILE A 16 -1.82 11.66 -6.20
CA ILE A 16 -2.46 12.37 -5.08
C ILE A 16 -3.15 11.44 -4.07
N VAL A 17 -4.07 10.57 -4.48
CA VAL A 17 -4.89 9.74 -3.58
C VAL A 17 -4.26 8.39 -3.23
N GLY A 18 -3.25 7.95 -3.99
CA GLY A 18 -2.61 6.65 -3.78
C GLY A 18 -3.58 5.48 -4.00
N ASN A 19 -3.65 4.60 -3.02
CA ASN A 19 -4.50 3.41 -2.96
C ASN A 19 -5.80 3.63 -2.15
N ALA A 20 -6.05 4.85 -1.68
CA ALA A 20 -7.13 5.14 -0.73
C ALA A 20 -8.53 4.79 -1.29
N LEU A 21 -8.77 5.07 -2.57
CA LEU A 21 -10.06 4.77 -3.20
C LEU A 21 -10.30 3.27 -3.36
N GLN A 22 -9.28 2.49 -3.74
CA GLN A 22 -9.43 1.03 -3.82
C GLN A 22 -9.65 0.42 -2.43
N PHE A 23 -8.91 0.91 -1.44
CA PHE A 23 -9.06 0.46 -0.05
C PHE A 23 -10.45 0.77 0.50
N GLN A 24 -10.97 1.99 0.31
CA GLN A 24 -12.31 2.36 0.81
C GLN A 24 -13.45 1.60 0.11
N ARG A 25 -13.30 1.28 -1.17
CA ARG A 25 -14.35 0.62 -1.96
C ARG A 25 -14.59 -0.83 -1.52
N ASP A 26 -13.53 -1.58 -1.29
CA ASP A 26 -13.59 -2.95 -0.79
C ASP A 26 -12.30 -3.29 -0.04
N PRO A 27 -12.21 -2.98 1.27
CA PRO A 27 -10.98 -3.12 2.03
C PRO A 27 -10.49 -4.57 2.09
N LEU A 28 -11.39 -5.54 2.27
CA LEU A 28 -11.04 -6.93 2.49
C LEU A 28 -10.52 -7.59 1.21
N THR A 29 -11.22 -7.37 0.09
CA THR A 29 -10.78 -7.88 -1.21
C THR A 29 -9.47 -7.21 -1.63
N PHE A 30 -9.36 -5.91 -1.43
CA PHE A 30 -8.13 -5.17 -1.72
C PHE A 30 -6.95 -5.72 -0.90
N MET A 31 -7.08 -5.83 0.42
CA MET A 31 -6.04 -6.38 1.30
C MET A 31 -5.66 -7.82 0.94
N ARG A 32 -6.65 -8.67 0.65
CA ARG A 32 -6.39 -10.04 0.18
C ARG A 32 -5.58 -10.06 -1.12
N GLY A 33 -5.93 -9.19 -2.08
CA GLY A 33 -5.19 -9.05 -3.33
C GLY A 33 -3.76 -8.55 -3.13
N ILE A 34 -3.55 -7.63 -2.18
CA ILE A 34 -2.21 -7.17 -1.80
C ILE A 34 -1.38 -8.32 -1.22
N GLN A 35 -1.95 -9.08 -0.28
CA GLN A 35 -1.25 -10.20 0.35
C GLN A 35 -0.89 -11.29 -0.67
N GLN A 36 -1.80 -11.59 -1.60
CA GLN A 36 -1.56 -12.57 -2.67
C GLN A 36 -0.46 -12.14 -3.64
N ARG A 37 -0.33 -10.84 -3.90
CA ARG A 37 0.59 -10.30 -4.93
C ARG A 37 1.95 -9.89 -4.40
N PHE A 38 2.01 -9.36 -3.18
CA PHE A 38 3.22 -8.78 -2.58
C PHE A 38 3.71 -9.57 -1.35
N GLY A 39 2.93 -10.57 -0.91
CA GLY A 39 3.28 -11.42 0.22
C GLY A 39 2.82 -10.84 1.56
N ARG A 40 3.52 -11.23 2.63
CA ARG A 40 3.15 -10.92 4.02
C ARG A 40 3.26 -9.45 4.42
N MET A 41 3.99 -8.63 3.66
CA MET A 41 4.15 -7.21 3.97
C MET A 41 4.19 -6.41 2.68
N ALA A 42 3.48 -5.28 2.67
CA ALA A 42 3.49 -4.35 1.55
C ALA A 42 3.36 -2.91 2.03
N TYR A 43 3.93 -1.95 1.29
CA TYR A 43 3.59 -0.54 1.51
C TYR A 43 2.32 -0.18 0.73
N LEU A 44 1.52 0.72 1.30
CA LEU A 44 0.41 1.38 0.65
C LEU A 44 0.59 2.88 0.77
N ARG A 45 0.20 3.61 -0.26
CA ARG A 45 0.04 5.05 -0.18
C ARG A 45 -1.43 5.37 0.08
N LEU A 46 -1.76 6.01 1.19
CA LEU A 46 -3.12 6.49 1.49
C LEU A 46 -3.05 8.02 1.48
N ALA A 47 -3.46 8.62 0.36
CA ALA A 47 -3.25 10.05 0.10
C ALA A 47 -1.77 10.47 0.27
N ASN A 48 -1.49 11.25 1.33
CA ASN A 48 -0.16 11.75 1.66
C ASN A 48 0.61 10.88 2.65
N GLU A 49 0.01 9.80 3.16
CA GLU A 49 0.66 8.88 4.08
C GLU A 49 1.14 7.62 3.38
N THR A 50 2.28 7.10 3.81
CA THR A 50 2.77 5.77 3.44
C THR A 50 2.65 4.86 4.66
N VAL A 51 1.90 3.78 4.50
CA VAL A 51 1.61 2.82 5.58
C VAL A 51 2.15 1.46 5.17
N VAL A 52 2.70 0.70 6.12
CA VAL A 52 3.08 -0.70 5.91
C VAL A 52 1.98 -1.58 6.50
N VAL A 53 1.48 -2.53 5.70
CA VAL A 53 0.43 -3.48 6.10
C VAL A 53 1.00 -4.90 6.14
N PHE A 54 0.40 -5.74 7.00
CA PHE A 54 0.75 -7.15 7.21
C PHE A 54 -0.49 -8.05 7.29
#